data_AF-A0A672IHS6-F1
#
_entry.id   AF-A0A672IHS6-F1
#
_cell.length_a   1.000
_cell.length_b   1.000
_cell.length_c   1.000
_cell.angle_alpha   90.00
_cell.angle_beta   90.00
_cell.angle_gamma   90.00
#
_symmetry.space_group_name_H-M   'P 1'
#
loop_
_entity.id
_entity.type
_entity.pdbx_description
1 polymer ?
#
loop_
_entity_poly.entity_id
_entity_poly.type
_entity_poly.pdbx_seq_one_letter_code
_entity_poly.pdbx_strand_id
1 'polypeptide(L)'
;MRFMGDSTPRGLTEQEVVTVIFSSTHLYLCVRVRVCVCVSPQLIGEFTLMRDEAYCQLLKQLTTNTSSKPDSSQRGWRLLYILTAFHRCSEVLKPFLLKYLQQASRSAGAQYQGIAKACEQNLRKTLQYGGRIVPPNSMELKAMVAGRSSKRQLFLFPGGIERHVKIKTCSVALEVIEELCYEMGLHRLEAMEEYAVFLVTNGGQNVRPLNKHEYILDVATEAELVDANYSFWFRRVVWTQPLKFDNELCVAMHYNQILPDYCKGLLNVLPHGKVSDQQFHQISKLAALQHRAKDIVFIPSIHELSEYIATPLFKKQPPQQWVTMVTQHMQQVQSLNPHQARAQFLGEMTVHVEGGGTAEKRLTEMDTF
;
A
#
# COMPACT_ATOMS: atom_id res chain seq x y z
N MET A 1 -54.16 5.24 -33.31
CA MET A 1 -53.11 4.22 -33.08
C MET A 1 -52.73 4.25 -31.61
N ARG A 2 -53.10 3.21 -30.84
CA ARG A 2 -52.52 2.94 -29.52
C ARG A 2 -51.24 2.13 -29.76
N PHE A 3 -50.10 2.60 -29.26
CA PHE A 3 -48.91 1.78 -29.15
C PHE A 3 -48.77 1.34 -27.69
N MET A 4 -48.89 0.02 -27.50
CA MET A 4 -48.69 -0.70 -26.24
C MET A 4 -47.21 -0.73 -25.88
N GLY A 5 -46.92 -0.57 -24.60
CA GLY A 5 -45.57 -0.69 -24.05
C GLY A 5 -45.34 0.09 -22.76
N ASP A 6 -46.38 0.33 -21.95
CA ASP A 6 -46.21 0.68 -20.54
C ASP A 6 -45.59 -0.52 -19.83
N SER A 7 -44.30 -0.44 -19.56
CA SER A 7 -43.59 -1.34 -18.64
C SER A 7 -42.59 -0.49 -17.87
N THR A 8 -43.03 0.04 -16.73
CA THR A 8 -42.15 0.52 -15.66
C THR A 8 -41.12 -0.57 -15.32
N PRO A 9 -39.80 -0.31 -15.33
CA PRO A 9 -38.90 -1.07 -14.50
C PRO A 9 -39.12 -0.58 -13.07
N ARG A 10 -39.90 -1.34 -12.29
CA ARG A 10 -39.96 -1.17 -10.84
C ARG A 10 -38.60 -1.56 -10.27
N GLY A 11 -38.09 -0.72 -9.37
CA GLY A 11 -37.19 -1.15 -8.30
C GLY A 11 -35.80 -1.61 -8.70
N LEU A 12 -35.10 -0.90 -9.60
CA LEU A 12 -33.64 -1.09 -9.68
C LEU A 12 -32.98 -0.50 -8.43
N THR A 13 -32.30 -1.36 -7.68
CA THR A 13 -31.46 -1.02 -6.54
C THR A 13 -30.29 -0.15 -6.98
N GLU A 14 -29.71 0.67 -6.10
CA GLU A 14 -28.56 1.52 -6.45
C GLU A 14 -27.35 0.70 -6.98
N GLN A 15 -27.24 -0.57 -6.59
CA GLN A 15 -26.26 -1.50 -7.16
C GLN A 15 -26.52 -1.78 -8.64
N GLU A 16 -27.77 -1.96 -9.06
CA GLU A 16 -28.09 -2.21 -10.47
C GLU A 16 -27.87 -0.97 -11.33
N VAL A 17 -28.07 0.24 -10.79
CA VAL A 17 -27.75 1.49 -11.51
C VAL A 17 -26.24 1.60 -11.77
N VAL A 18 -25.39 1.22 -10.81
CA VAL A 18 -23.94 1.30 -10.98
C VAL A 18 -23.36 0.11 -11.73
N THR A 19 -23.94 -1.08 -11.60
CA THR A 19 -23.63 -2.20 -12.50
C THR A 19 -23.98 -1.84 -13.93
N VAL A 20 -25.13 -1.21 -14.20
CA VAL A 20 -25.48 -0.67 -15.53
C VAL A 20 -24.51 0.43 -16.00
N ILE A 21 -23.94 1.24 -15.09
CA ILE A 21 -22.89 2.22 -15.41
C ILE A 21 -21.60 1.54 -15.91
N PHE A 22 -21.25 0.35 -15.42
CA PHE A 22 -19.96 -0.29 -15.74
C PHE A 22 -20.06 -1.56 -16.61
N SER A 23 -21.23 -2.20 -16.73
CA SER A 23 -21.41 -3.49 -17.40
C SER A 23 -22.23 -3.43 -18.69
N SER A 24 -22.81 -2.27 -19.03
CA SER A 24 -23.60 -2.09 -20.25
C SER A 24 -22.91 -1.10 -21.18
N THR A 25 -22.90 -1.40 -22.47
CA THR A 25 -22.55 -0.51 -23.60
C THR A 25 -23.39 0.78 -23.64
N HIS A 26 -24.27 1.01 -22.67
CA HIS A 26 -25.16 2.15 -22.58
C HIS A 26 -25.36 2.56 -21.11
N LEU A 27 -24.88 3.76 -20.77
CA LEU A 27 -25.16 4.45 -19.53
C LEU A 27 -26.62 4.95 -19.53
N TYR A 28 -27.62 4.15 -19.16
CA TYR A 28 -28.98 4.68 -19.04
C TYR A 28 -29.16 5.41 -17.70
N LEU A 29 -28.83 6.70 -17.67
CA LEU A 29 -29.19 7.60 -16.56
C LEU A 29 -30.70 7.90 -16.60
N CYS A 30 -31.54 6.94 -16.23
CA CYS A 30 -32.99 7.14 -16.24
C CYS A 30 -33.51 7.56 -14.85
N VAL A 31 -33.50 8.87 -14.57
CA VAL A 31 -34.45 9.48 -13.63
C VAL A 31 -34.99 10.79 -14.21
N ARG A 32 -35.93 10.64 -15.16
CA ARG A 32 -37.04 11.55 -15.52
C ARG A 32 -36.84 13.06 -15.28
N VAL A 33 -35.79 13.62 -15.87
CA VAL A 33 -35.75 14.94 -16.53
C VAL A 33 -34.95 14.69 -17.82
N ARG A 34 -35.40 15.18 -18.98
CA ARG A 34 -34.89 14.87 -20.32
C ARG A 34 -33.37 15.08 -20.50
N VAL A 35 -32.55 14.15 -20.01
CA VAL A 35 -31.15 13.97 -20.39
C VAL A 35 -30.90 12.46 -20.35
N CYS A 36 -31.14 11.81 -21.48
CA CYS A 36 -30.60 10.48 -21.71
C CYS A 36 -29.10 10.69 -21.92
N VAL A 37 -28.27 10.48 -20.88
CA VAL A 37 -26.82 10.43 -21.05
C VAL A 37 -26.49 9.07 -21.66
N CYS A 38 -26.95 8.79 -22.89
CA CYS A 38 -26.51 7.63 -23.65
C CYS A 38 -25.07 7.86 -24.11
N VAL A 39 -24.13 7.90 -23.19
CA VAL A 39 -22.71 7.88 -23.52
C VAL A 39 -22.20 6.58 -22.98
N SER A 40 -21.84 5.66 -23.87
CA SER A 40 -21.29 4.38 -23.44
C SER A 40 -20.04 4.65 -22.60
N PRO A 41 -19.76 3.83 -21.57
CA PRO A 41 -18.51 3.91 -20.82
C PRO A 41 -17.28 3.86 -21.74
N GLN A 42 -17.39 3.16 -22.87
CA GLN A 42 -16.39 3.15 -23.94
C GLN A 42 -16.20 4.55 -24.58
N LEU A 43 -17.28 5.26 -24.92
CA LEU A 43 -17.22 6.60 -25.56
C LEU A 43 -16.71 7.71 -24.61
N ILE A 44 -17.00 7.64 -23.31
CA ILE A 44 -16.40 8.55 -22.30
C ILE A 44 -14.90 8.25 -22.15
N GLY A 45 -14.51 6.97 -22.25
CA GLY A 45 -13.12 6.55 -22.27
C GLY A 45 -12.36 7.05 -23.50
N GLU A 46 -13.00 7.16 -24.65
CA GLU A 46 -12.33 7.43 -25.92
C GLU A 46 -12.28 8.91 -26.32
N PHE A 47 -13.29 9.72 -25.94
CA PHE A 47 -13.41 11.10 -26.42
C PHE A 47 -13.40 12.14 -25.28
N THR A 48 -12.36 12.97 -25.25
CA THR A 48 -12.21 14.06 -24.26
C THR A 48 -13.43 14.99 -24.20
N LEU A 49 -14.06 15.29 -25.35
CA LEU A 49 -15.27 16.13 -25.42
C LEU A 49 -16.46 15.51 -24.67
N MET A 50 -16.59 14.18 -24.70
CA MET A 50 -17.68 13.49 -24.00
C MET A 50 -17.49 13.48 -22.49
N ARG A 51 -16.23 13.51 -22.01
CA ARG A 51 -15.91 13.64 -20.59
C ARG A 51 -16.31 15.01 -20.05
N ASP A 52 -15.97 16.06 -20.78
CA ASP A 52 -16.33 17.43 -20.42
C ASP A 52 -17.85 17.64 -20.43
N GLU A 53 -18.55 17.11 -21.42
CA GLU A 53 -20.03 17.15 -21.45
C GLU A 53 -20.63 16.41 -20.24
N ALA A 54 -20.10 15.24 -19.87
CA ALA A 54 -20.56 14.52 -18.67
C ALA A 54 -20.36 15.35 -17.38
N TYR A 55 -19.22 16.03 -17.24
CA TYR A 55 -18.99 16.97 -16.14
C TYR A 55 -20.01 18.10 -16.16
N CYS A 56 -20.16 18.80 -17.29
CA CYS A 56 -21.09 19.92 -17.45
C CYS A 56 -22.53 19.53 -17.10
N GLN A 57 -23.00 18.37 -17.57
CA GLN A 57 -24.34 17.88 -17.26
C GLN A 57 -24.51 17.59 -15.76
N LEU A 58 -23.55 16.93 -15.12
CA LEU A 58 -23.62 16.69 -13.67
C LEU A 58 -23.60 18.00 -12.87
N LEU A 59 -22.73 18.95 -13.23
CA LEU A 59 -22.67 20.26 -12.58
C LEU A 59 -23.99 21.02 -12.74
N LYS A 60 -24.60 20.98 -13.92
CA LYS A 60 -25.93 21.55 -14.17
C LYS A 60 -26.99 20.93 -13.26
N GLN A 61 -26.99 19.61 -13.09
CA GLN A 61 -27.97 18.92 -12.23
C GLN A 61 -27.74 19.15 -10.73
N LEU A 62 -26.52 19.52 -10.33
CA LEU A 62 -26.18 19.85 -8.93
C LEU A 62 -26.42 21.32 -8.59
N THR A 63 -26.35 22.20 -9.59
CA THR A 63 -26.57 23.64 -9.42
C THR A 63 -28.06 23.92 -9.29
N THR A 64 -28.49 24.52 -8.17
CA THR A 64 -29.89 24.91 -7.93
C THR A 64 -30.88 23.77 -8.19
N ASN A 65 -30.58 22.56 -7.68
CA ASN A 65 -31.43 21.40 -7.88
C ASN A 65 -32.80 21.59 -7.20
N THR A 66 -33.87 21.68 -8.00
CA THR A 66 -35.26 21.85 -7.55
C THR A 66 -36.09 20.56 -7.64
N SER A 67 -35.44 19.40 -7.77
CA SER A 67 -36.11 18.10 -7.86
C SER A 67 -36.96 17.83 -6.62
N SER A 68 -38.18 17.33 -6.82
CA SER A 68 -39.05 16.85 -5.75
C SER A 68 -38.57 15.54 -5.12
N LYS A 69 -37.61 14.85 -5.74
CA LYS A 69 -36.98 13.63 -5.18
C LYS A 69 -35.86 13.99 -4.21
N PRO A 70 -35.93 13.58 -2.94
CA PRO A 70 -34.95 13.98 -1.90
C PRO A 70 -33.52 13.49 -2.21
N ASP A 71 -33.36 12.33 -2.83
CA ASP A 71 -32.03 11.75 -3.10
C ASP A 71 -31.39 12.24 -4.43
N SER A 72 -32.07 13.13 -5.17
CA SER A 72 -31.59 13.58 -6.49
C SER A 72 -30.18 14.18 -6.42
N SER A 73 -29.98 15.14 -5.52
CA SER A 73 -28.69 15.81 -5.32
C SER A 73 -27.62 14.84 -4.82
N GLN A 74 -27.96 13.94 -3.89
CA GLN A 74 -27.01 12.95 -3.38
C GLN A 74 -26.52 11.99 -4.47
N ARG A 75 -27.44 11.52 -5.33
CA ARG A 75 -27.08 10.68 -6.49
C ARG A 75 -26.18 11.43 -7.47
N GLY A 76 -26.47 12.70 -7.75
CA GLY A 76 -25.61 13.55 -8.58
C GLY A 76 -24.19 13.68 -8.02
N TRP A 77 -24.04 13.87 -6.71
CA TRP A 77 -22.74 13.96 -6.07
C TRP A 77 -21.97 12.65 -6.09
N ARG A 78 -22.65 11.50 -5.89
CA ARG A 78 -22.02 10.17 -6.01
C ARG A 78 -21.54 9.90 -7.43
N LEU A 79 -22.31 10.29 -8.44
CA LEU A 79 -21.88 10.19 -9.85
C LEU A 79 -20.67 11.08 -10.14
N LEU A 80 -20.66 12.31 -9.64
CA LEU A 80 -19.52 13.21 -9.79
C LEU A 80 -18.27 12.67 -9.07
N TYR A 81 -18.45 12.02 -7.91
CA TYR A 81 -17.37 11.36 -7.17
C TYR A 81 -16.73 10.23 -8.00
N ILE A 82 -17.54 9.42 -8.67
CA ILE A 82 -17.05 8.38 -9.59
C ILE A 82 -16.35 9.05 -10.78
N LEU A 83 -17.01 10.00 -11.45
CA LEU A 83 -16.44 10.65 -12.65
C LEU A 83 -15.06 11.27 -12.37
N THR A 84 -14.91 11.97 -11.24
CA THR A 84 -13.65 12.59 -10.81
C THR A 84 -12.54 11.60 -10.45
N ALA A 85 -12.86 10.34 -10.14
CA ALA A 85 -11.87 9.31 -9.85
C ALA A 85 -11.36 8.56 -11.09
N PHE A 86 -12.11 8.58 -12.19
CA PHE A 86 -11.84 7.77 -13.39
C PHE A 86 -11.47 8.59 -14.62
N HIS A 87 -11.95 9.85 -14.72
CA HIS A 87 -11.82 10.61 -15.96
C HIS A 87 -11.24 12.00 -15.74
N ARG A 88 -10.19 12.33 -16.51
CA ARG A 88 -9.67 13.70 -16.61
C ARG A 88 -10.66 14.59 -17.36
N CYS A 89 -10.81 15.83 -16.94
CA CYS A 89 -11.41 16.90 -17.74
C CYS A 89 -10.36 17.50 -18.70
N SER A 90 -10.79 18.29 -19.68
CA SER A 90 -9.88 19.09 -20.49
C SER A 90 -9.21 20.20 -19.67
N GLU A 91 -8.09 20.74 -20.18
CA GLU A 91 -7.44 21.92 -19.60
C GLU A 91 -8.33 23.17 -19.65
N VAL A 92 -9.29 23.23 -20.60
CA VAL A 92 -10.27 24.32 -20.69
C VAL A 92 -11.27 24.25 -19.54
N LEU A 93 -11.82 23.07 -19.25
CA LEU A 93 -12.82 22.89 -18.19
C LEU A 93 -12.22 22.88 -16.78
N LYS A 94 -10.98 22.40 -16.63
CA LYS A 94 -10.25 22.24 -15.36
C LYS A 94 -10.37 23.41 -14.38
N PRO A 95 -10.09 24.69 -14.74
CA PRO A 95 -10.18 25.79 -13.78
C PRO A 95 -11.62 26.00 -13.26
N PHE A 96 -12.63 25.81 -14.11
CA PHE A 96 -14.03 25.96 -13.73
C PHE A 96 -14.49 24.83 -12.81
N LEU A 97 -14.14 23.59 -13.15
CA LEU A 97 -14.50 22.41 -12.36
C LEU A 97 -13.83 22.44 -10.97
N LEU A 98 -12.54 22.77 -10.88
CA LEU A 98 -11.85 22.93 -9.60
C LEU A 98 -12.45 24.05 -8.76
N LYS A 99 -12.77 25.20 -9.36
CA LYS A 99 -13.40 26.33 -8.66
C LYS A 99 -14.78 25.94 -8.12
N TYR A 100 -15.61 25.25 -8.92
CA TYR A 100 -16.92 24.77 -8.48
C TYR A 100 -16.80 23.84 -7.27
N LEU A 101 -15.92 22.83 -7.33
CA LEU A 101 -15.70 21.87 -6.24
C LEU A 101 -15.15 22.54 -4.97
N GLN A 102 -14.25 23.52 -5.13
CA GLN A 102 -13.73 24.33 -4.01
C GLN A 102 -14.82 25.20 -3.38
N GLN A 103 -15.69 25.81 -4.18
CA GLN A 103 -16.81 26.59 -3.66
C GLN A 103 -17.80 25.68 -2.92
N ALA A 104 -18.19 24.56 -3.52
CA ALA A 104 -19.11 23.61 -2.92
C ALA A 104 -18.58 22.97 -1.62
N SER A 105 -17.26 22.80 -1.49
CA SER A 105 -16.62 22.32 -0.24
C SER A 105 -16.45 23.41 0.83
N ARG A 106 -16.67 24.68 0.50
CA ARG A 106 -16.54 25.84 1.42
C ARG A 106 -17.87 26.50 1.77
N SER A 107 -18.89 26.42 0.90
CA SER A 107 -20.18 27.08 1.08
C SER A 107 -21.08 26.35 2.08
N ALA A 108 -21.67 27.09 3.01
CA ALA A 108 -22.48 26.56 4.11
C ALA A 108 -23.91 26.17 3.67
N GLY A 109 -24.08 24.88 3.44
CA GLY A 109 -25.31 24.10 3.45
C GLY A 109 -24.93 22.63 3.69
N ALA A 110 -25.15 22.14 4.91
CA ALA A 110 -24.33 21.13 5.60
C ALA A 110 -24.37 19.67 5.11
N GLN A 111 -24.87 19.38 3.90
CA GLN A 111 -25.09 17.98 3.49
C GLN A 111 -24.01 17.40 2.55
N TYR A 112 -23.40 18.23 1.69
CA TYR A 112 -22.55 17.72 0.59
C TYR A 112 -21.09 18.18 0.66
N GLN A 113 -20.70 18.90 1.70
CA GLN A 113 -19.36 19.44 1.86
C GLN A 113 -18.27 18.35 1.77
N GLY A 114 -18.49 17.22 2.45
CA GLY A 114 -17.54 16.11 2.50
C GLY A 114 -17.34 15.44 1.14
N ILE A 115 -18.43 15.16 0.41
CA ILE A 115 -18.35 14.54 -0.92
C ILE A 115 -17.78 15.52 -1.95
N ALA A 116 -18.12 16.81 -1.89
CA ALA A 116 -17.51 17.84 -2.73
C ALA A 116 -15.99 17.92 -2.53
N LYS A 117 -15.54 17.88 -1.27
CA LYS A 117 -14.10 17.86 -0.94
C LYS A 117 -13.41 16.61 -1.47
N ALA A 118 -14.07 15.47 -1.41
CA ALA A 118 -13.54 14.22 -1.93
C ALA A 118 -13.46 14.21 -3.46
N CYS A 119 -14.48 14.72 -4.17
CA CYS A 119 -14.42 14.94 -5.62
C CYS A 119 -13.26 15.86 -6.02
N GLU A 120 -13.01 16.93 -5.26
CA GLU A 120 -11.87 17.83 -5.48
C GLU A 120 -10.53 17.08 -5.35
N GLN A 121 -10.39 16.22 -4.33
CA GLN A 121 -9.19 15.41 -4.11
C GLN A 121 -9.01 14.38 -5.23
N ASN A 122 -10.07 13.64 -5.59
CA ASN A 122 -10.06 12.66 -6.66
C ASN A 122 -9.66 13.31 -8.00
N LEU A 123 -10.26 14.45 -8.35
CA LEU A 123 -9.95 15.14 -9.59
C LEU A 123 -8.47 15.55 -9.67
N ARG A 124 -7.90 16.08 -8.57
CA ARG A 124 -6.46 16.40 -8.53
C ARG A 124 -5.59 15.18 -8.80
N LYS A 125 -5.90 14.05 -8.15
CA LYS A 125 -5.17 12.78 -8.35
C LYS A 125 -5.32 12.26 -9.78
N THR A 126 -6.54 12.27 -10.32
CA THR A 126 -6.84 11.86 -11.69
C THR A 126 -6.11 12.70 -12.74
N LEU A 127 -6.01 14.02 -12.51
CA LEU A 127 -5.24 14.91 -13.37
C LEU A 127 -3.73 14.62 -13.29
N GLN A 128 -3.22 14.32 -12.09
CA GLN A 128 -1.79 14.09 -11.86
C GLN A 128 -1.32 12.71 -12.34
N TYR A 129 -2.04 11.64 -11.97
CA TYR A 129 -1.60 10.26 -12.16
C TYR A 129 -2.39 9.50 -13.24
N GLY A 130 -3.45 10.11 -13.79
CA GLY A 130 -4.44 9.37 -14.59
C GLY A 130 -5.59 8.90 -13.72
N GLY A 131 -6.72 8.57 -14.33
CA GLY A 131 -7.84 8.02 -13.59
C GLY A 131 -7.64 6.55 -13.27
N ARG A 132 -8.43 6.04 -12.32
CA ARG A 132 -8.57 4.60 -12.11
C ARG A 132 -8.99 3.91 -13.42
N ILE A 133 -8.50 2.70 -13.63
CA ILE A 133 -8.79 1.90 -14.82
C ILE A 133 -9.63 0.67 -14.50
N VAL A 134 -9.62 0.22 -13.24
CA VAL A 134 -10.43 -0.92 -12.79
C VAL A 134 -11.74 -0.40 -12.18
N PRO A 135 -12.91 -0.85 -12.68
CA PRO A 135 -14.19 -0.41 -12.15
C PRO A 135 -14.33 -0.82 -10.67
N PRO A 136 -15.06 -0.03 -9.87
CA PRO A 136 -15.26 -0.31 -8.46
C PRO A 136 -16.01 -1.64 -8.28
N ASN A 137 -15.53 -2.50 -7.38
CA ASN A 137 -16.18 -3.77 -7.10
C ASN A 137 -17.47 -3.61 -6.28
N SER A 138 -18.23 -4.70 -6.12
CA SER A 138 -19.53 -4.65 -5.43
C SER A 138 -19.44 -4.13 -3.99
N MET A 139 -18.34 -4.39 -3.29
CA MET A 139 -18.12 -3.95 -1.91
C MET A 139 -17.79 -2.46 -1.86
N GLU A 140 -16.94 -1.98 -2.77
CA GLU A 140 -16.65 -0.55 -2.92
C GLU A 140 -17.94 0.23 -3.23
N LEU A 141 -18.76 -0.26 -4.15
CA LEU A 141 -20.04 0.38 -4.49
C LEU A 141 -20.99 0.46 -3.31
N LYS A 142 -21.17 -0.65 -2.55
CA LYS A 142 -21.98 -0.65 -1.33
C LYS A 142 -21.44 0.35 -0.30
N ALA A 143 -20.12 0.47 -0.17
CA ALA A 143 -19.51 1.42 0.74
C ALA A 143 -19.77 2.88 0.30
N MET A 144 -19.61 3.19 -0.98
CA MET A 144 -19.88 4.51 -1.55
C MET A 144 -21.35 4.92 -1.41
N VAL A 145 -22.27 3.98 -1.65
CA VAL A 145 -23.71 4.15 -1.39
C VAL A 145 -23.97 4.45 0.09
N ALA A 146 -23.31 3.74 1.00
CA ALA A 146 -23.38 4.03 2.43
C ALA A 146 -22.67 5.33 2.86
N GLY A 147 -22.14 6.13 1.91
CA GLY A 147 -21.42 7.38 2.21
C GLY A 147 -20.02 7.17 2.80
N ARG A 148 -19.50 5.94 2.77
CA ARG A 148 -18.13 5.64 3.19
C ARG A 148 -17.16 5.96 2.07
N SER A 149 -16.16 6.77 2.36
CA SER A 149 -15.16 7.26 1.41
C SER A 149 -13.74 6.73 1.69
N SER A 150 -13.61 5.75 2.58
CA SER A 150 -12.32 5.14 2.94
C SER A 150 -12.44 3.68 3.36
N LYS A 151 -11.39 2.90 3.10
CA LYS A 151 -11.20 1.51 3.52
C LYS A 151 -9.93 1.43 4.39
N ARG A 152 -9.94 0.59 5.42
CA ARG A 152 -8.69 0.18 6.10
C ARG A 152 -8.09 -0.98 5.32
N GLN A 153 -6.89 -0.77 4.78
CA GLN A 153 -6.17 -1.77 4.01
C GLN A 153 -4.98 -2.26 4.82
N LEU A 154 -4.83 -3.57 4.90
CA LEU A 154 -3.70 -4.20 5.59
C LEU A 154 -2.47 -4.20 4.67
N PHE A 155 -1.34 -3.77 5.23
CA PHE A 155 0.00 -3.86 4.69
C PHE A 155 0.86 -4.62 5.70
N LEU A 156 1.66 -5.56 5.22
CA LEU A 156 2.54 -6.40 6.02
C LEU A 156 3.97 -5.91 5.91
N PHE A 157 4.60 -5.71 7.06
CA PHE A 157 6.02 -5.49 7.16
C PHE A 157 6.72 -6.85 7.35
N PRO A 158 8.03 -6.95 7.01
CA PRO A 158 8.87 -8.07 7.36
C PRO A 158 8.66 -8.55 8.81
N GLY A 159 8.58 -9.87 8.97
CA GLY A 159 8.25 -10.51 10.26
C GLY A 159 6.76 -10.58 10.57
N GLY A 160 5.89 -10.29 9.60
CA GLY A 160 4.43 -10.39 9.76
C GLY A 160 3.82 -9.26 10.59
N ILE A 161 4.52 -8.12 10.72
CA ILE A 161 4.02 -6.98 11.46
C ILE A 161 2.90 -6.33 10.65
N GLU A 162 1.69 -6.32 11.21
CA GLU A 162 0.50 -5.77 10.55
C GLU A 162 0.42 -4.26 10.69
N ARG A 163 0.16 -3.56 9.57
CA ARG A 163 -0.14 -2.13 9.54
C ARG A 163 -1.37 -1.83 8.70
N HIS A 164 -2.35 -1.19 9.33
CA HIS A 164 -3.59 -0.80 8.67
C HIS A 164 -3.54 0.65 8.23
N VAL A 165 -3.50 0.86 6.92
CA VAL A 165 -3.50 2.19 6.30
C VAL A 165 -4.91 2.56 5.84
N LYS A 166 -5.31 3.81 6.07
CA LYS A 166 -6.63 4.31 5.65
C LYS A 166 -6.56 4.80 4.20
N ILE A 167 -6.93 3.96 3.25
CA ILE A 167 -6.98 4.30 1.83
C ILE A 167 -8.33 4.90 1.43
N LYS A 168 -8.32 5.78 0.43
CA LYS A 168 -9.49 6.36 -0.24
C LYS A 168 -9.56 5.86 -1.69
N THR A 169 -10.62 6.23 -2.42
CA THR A 169 -10.83 5.81 -3.81
C THR A 169 -9.62 6.08 -4.71
N CYS A 170 -9.01 7.27 -4.61
CA CYS A 170 -7.84 7.65 -5.43
C CYS A 170 -6.51 7.55 -4.66
N SER A 171 -6.41 6.69 -3.63
CA SER A 171 -5.13 6.47 -2.95
C SER A 171 -4.17 5.68 -3.83
N VAL A 172 -3.00 6.26 -4.07
CA VAL A 172 -1.92 5.64 -4.86
C VAL A 172 -0.85 5.02 -3.95
N ALA A 173 -0.05 4.10 -4.49
CA ALA A 173 1.02 3.44 -3.73
C ALA A 173 2.01 4.42 -3.07
N LEU A 174 2.33 5.55 -3.72
CA LEU A 174 3.20 6.59 -3.15
C LEU A 174 2.69 7.10 -1.80
N GLU A 175 1.40 7.40 -1.69
CA GLU A 175 0.83 7.94 -0.43
C GLU A 175 0.90 6.91 0.69
N VAL A 176 0.72 5.63 0.35
CA VAL A 176 0.87 4.53 1.31
C VAL A 176 2.33 4.42 1.77
N ILE A 177 3.28 4.51 0.84
CA ILE A 177 4.72 4.48 1.15
C ILE A 177 5.07 5.65 2.08
N GLU A 178 4.62 6.87 1.76
CA GLU A 178 4.85 8.06 2.58
C GLU A 178 4.26 7.90 3.99
N GLU A 179 3.03 7.41 4.12
CA GLU A 179 2.37 7.20 5.42
C GLU A 179 3.11 6.17 6.28
N LEU A 180 3.48 5.03 5.71
CA LEU A 180 4.22 3.97 6.40
C LEU A 180 5.64 4.40 6.78
N CYS A 181 6.32 5.15 5.91
CA CYS A 181 7.63 5.75 6.21
C CYS A 181 7.52 6.77 7.35
N TYR A 182 6.47 7.59 7.37
CA TYR A 182 6.25 8.57 8.42
C TYR A 182 6.07 7.90 9.79
N GLU A 183 5.34 6.78 9.85
CA GLU A 183 5.18 5.98 11.07
C GLU A 183 6.52 5.42 11.58
N MET A 184 7.43 5.07 10.67
CA MET A 184 8.80 4.64 10.98
C MET A 184 9.75 5.80 11.33
N GLY A 185 9.30 7.06 11.36
CA GLY A 185 10.15 8.22 11.61
C GLY A 185 11.03 8.63 10.42
N LEU A 186 10.70 8.18 9.21
CA LEU A 186 11.41 8.50 7.98
C LEU A 186 10.66 9.60 7.24
N HIS A 187 11.08 10.85 7.47
CA HIS A 187 10.39 12.04 6.93
C HIS A 187 11.10 12.67 5.72
N ARG A 188 12.25 12.15 5.32
CA ARG A 188 13.05 12.66 4.20
C ARG A 188 12.68 11.91 2.92
N LEU A 189 12.53 12.63 1.82
CA LEU A 189 12.15 12.06 0.53
C LEU A 189 13.16 11.00 0.06
N GLU A 190 14.44 11.26 0.24
CA GLU A 190 15.54 10.35 -0.13
C GLU A 190 15.44 9.02 0.61
N ALA A 191 14.97 9.03 1.86
CA ALA A 191 14.73 7.80 2.61
C ALA A 191 13.46 7.08 2.13
N MET A 192 12.40 7.81 1.77
CA MET A 192 11.15 7.20 1.29
C MET A 192 11.32 6.54 -0.09
N GLU A 193 12.23 7.05 -0.93
CA GLU A 193 12.49 6.51 -2.26
C GLU A 193 13.03 5.08 -2.26
N GLU A 194 13.59 4.66 -1.13
CA GLU A 194 14.16 3.34 -0.92
C GLU A 194 13.13 2.25 -0.59
N TYR A 195 11.86 2.61 -0.47
CA TYR A 195 10.80 1.70 -0.08
C TYR A 195 9.81 1.45 -1.20
N ALA A 196 9.26 0.25 -1.22
CA ALA A 196 8.25 -0.17 -2.18
C ALA A 196 7.15 -0.99 -1.50
N VAL A 197 5.97 -0.94 -2.11
CA VAL A 197 4.87 -1.86 -1.81
C VAL A 197 4.89 -2.96 -2.86
N PHE A 198 4.63 -4.19 -2.44
CA PHE A 198 4.53 -5.38 -3.25
C PHE A 198 3.15 -5.99 -3.12
N LEU A 199 2.59 -6.46 -4.23
CA LEU A 199 1.47 -7.38 -4.24
C LEU A 199 2.02 -8.80 -4.18
N VAL A 200 1.53 -9.59 -3.24
CA VAL A 200 1.89 -10.99 -3.08
C VAL A 200 0.65 -11.85 -3.24
N THR A 201 0.70 -12.82 -4.16
CA THR A 201 -0.38 -13.78 -4.42
C THR A 201 0.15 -15.22 -4.45
N ASN A 202 -0.77 -16.19 -4.45
CA ASN A 202 -0.51 -17.63 -4.52
C ASN A 202 0.45 -18.10 -3.41
N GLY A 203 0.20 -17.66 -2.17
CA GLY A 203 1.00 -18.07 -1.02
C GLY A 203 2.48 -17.64 -1.08
N GLY A 204 2.80 -16.55 -1.77
CA GLY A 204 4.17 -16.04 -1.89
C GLY A 204 4.91 -16.43 -3.16
N GLN A 205 4.27 -17.21 -4.05
CA GLN A 205 4.89 -17.61 -5.32
C GLN A 205 4.99 -16.47 -6.33
N ASN A 206 4.06 -15.51 -6.27
CA ASN A 206 4.08 -14.34 -7.13
C ASN A 206 4.23 -13.08 -6.28
N VAL A 207 5.31 -12.35 -6.53
CA VAL A 207 5.64 -11.11 -5.84
C VAL A 207 5.85 -10.04 -6.90
N ARG A 208 5.00 -9.01 -6.91
CA ARG A 208 5.04 -7.93 -7.89
C ARG A 208 5.21 -6.58 -7.20
N PRO A 209 6.29 -5.82 -7.45
CA PRO A 209 6.38 -4.45 -6.98
C PRO A 209 5.31 -3.58 -7.64
N LEU A 210 4.73 -2.67 -6.87
CA LEU A 210 3.80 -1.66 -7.36
C LEU A 210 4.56 -0.43 -7.83
N ASN A 211 4.16 0.12 -8.98
CA ASN A 211 4.55 1.47 -9.37
C ASN A 211 3.95 2.48 -8.38
N LYS A 212 4.71 3.51 -8.04
CA LYS A 212 4.31 4.57 -7.09
C LYS A 212 2.98 5.26 -7.44
N HIS A 213 2.59 5.26 -8.72
CA HIS A 213 1.36 5.90 -9.20
C HIS A 213 0.18 4.93 -9.42
N GLU A 214 0.35 3.62 -9.17
CA GLU A 214 -0.76 2.67 -9.22
C GLU A 214 -1.77 2.93 -8.09
N TYR A 215 -3.06 2.87 -8.41
CA TYR A 215 -4.14 2.97 -7.44
C TYR A 215 -4.28 1.67 -6.65
N ILE A 216 -4.22 1.76 -5.31
CA ILE A 216 -4.26 0.56 -4.46
C ILE A 216 -5.55 -0.23 -4.63
N LEU A 217 -6.70 0.45 -4.82
CA LEU A 217 -7.98 -0.23 -5.02
C LEU A 217 -8.09 -0.94 -6.38
N ASP A 218 -7.39 -0.47 -7.41
CA ASP A 218 -7.33 -1.16 -8.70
C ASP A 218 -6.57 -2.47 -8.52
N VAL A 219 -5.35 -2.37 -7.97
CA VAL A 219 -4.50 -3.54 -7.68
C VAL A 219 -5.20 -4.55 -6.78
N ALA A 220 -5.88 -4.08 -5.72
CA ALA A 220 -6.61 -4.94 -4.80
C ALA A 220 -7.79 -5.65 -5.47
N THR A 221 -8.54 -4.95 -6.33
CA THR A 221 -9.70 -5.52 -7.03
C THR A 221 -9.28 -6.58 -8.04
N GLU A 222 -8.20 -6.34 -8.79
CA GLU A 222 -7.67 -7.33 -9.72
C GLU A 222 -7.07 -8.54 -8.99
N ALA A 223 -6.33 -8.29 -7.90
CA ALA A 223 -5.73 -9.35 -7.10
C ALA A 223 -6.78 -10.29 -6.49
N GLU A 224 -7.88 -9.74 -5.98
CA GLU A 224 -8.98 -10.51 -5.38
C GLU A 224 -9.65 -11.50 -6.37
N LEU A 225 -9.60 -11.21 -7.68
CA LEU A 225 -10.09 -12.11 -8.73
C LEU A 225 -9.15 -13.29 -8.99
N VAL A 226 -7.86 -13.12 -8.70
CA VAL A 226 -6.82 -14.13 -8.93
C VAL A 226 -6.61 -14.99 -7.68
N ASP A 227 -6.53 -14.35 -6.52
CA ASP A 227 -6.27 -14.98 -5.23
C ASP A 227 -6.95 -14.19 -4.10
N ALA A 228 -7.93 -14.80 -3.44
CA ALA A 228 -8.63 -14.19 -2.31
C ALA A 228 -7.73 -13.97 -1.08
N ASN A 229 -6.57 -14.64 -1.01
CA ASN A 229 -5.59 -14.52 0.07
C ASN A 229 -4.41 -13.60 -0.31
N TYR A 230 -4.57 -12.73 -1.32
CA TYR A 230 -3.55 -11.75 -1.66
C TYR A 230 -3.16 -10.88 -0.45
N SER A 231 -1.93 -10.40 -0.44
CA SER A 231 -1.44 -9.48 0.59
C SER A 231 -0.57 -8.38 0.00
N PHE A 232 -0.59 -7.21 0.63
CA PHE A 232 0.36 -6.15 0.34
C PHE A 232 1.51 -6.20 1.32
N TRP A 233 2.73 -6.14 0.81
CA TRP A 233 3.95 -6.12 1.61
C TRP A 233 4.70 -4.82 1.42
N PHE A 234 5.23 -4.26 2.49
CA PHE A 234 6.03 -3.04 2.45
C PHE A 234 7.46 -3.38 2.84
N ARG A 235 8.42 -3.11 1.95
CA ARG A 235 9.82 -3.48 2.11
C ARG A 235 10.73 -2.33 1.71
N ARG A 236 11.94 -2.34 2.26
CA ARG A 236 13.03 -1.52 1.74
C ARG A 236 13.65 -2.28 0.56
N VAL A 237 13.99 -1.60 -0.51
CA VAL A 237 14.53 -2.21 -1.74
C VAL A 237 15.86 -1.63 -2.14
N VAL A 238 16.20 -0.46 -1.59
CA VAL A 238 17.48 0.22 -1.80
C VAL A 238 18.04 0.60 -0.42
N TRP A 239 19.35 0.42 -0.24
CA TRP A 239 19.96 0.58 1.08
C TRP A 239 21.02 1.69 1.13
N THR A 240 20.83 2.80 0.44
CA THR A 240 21.80 3.92 0.38
C THR A 240 21.80 4.83 1.60
N GLN A 241 20.66 4.98 2.29
CA GLN A 241 20.57 5.80 3.50
C GLN A 241 21.04 5.01 4.73
N PRO A 242 21.78 5.63 5.66
CA PRO A 242 22.23 4.96 6.86
C PRO A 242 21.04 4.53 7.73
N LEU A 243 21.19 3.38 8.39
CA LEU A 243 20.18 2.89 9.34
C LEU A 243 20.04 3.85 10.53
N LYS A 244 18.79 4.01 10.97
CA LYS A 244 18.45 4.75 12.18
C LYS A 244 17.84 3.80 13.19
N PHE A 245 18.16 4.01 14.47
CA PHE A 245 17.78 3.09 15.53
C PHE A 245 16.81 3.71 16.56
N ASP A 246 16.30 4.91 16.27
CA ASP A 246 15.47 5.68 17.20
C ASP A 246 14.01 5.18 17.25
N ASN A 247 13.52 4.59 16.15
CA ASN A 247 12.13 4.15 16.00
C ASN A 247 12.03 2.62 16.04
N GLU A 248 11.24 2.10 16.97
CA GLU A 248 11.10 0.64 17.19
C GLU A 248 10.52 -0.10 15.99
N LEU A 249 9.53 0.48 15.31
CA LEU A 249 8.95 -0.12 14.11
C LEU A 249 9.97 -0.20 12.97
N CYS A 250 10.74 0.86 12.77
CA CYS A 250 11.79 0.92 11.75
C CYS A 250 12.85 -0.16 12.00
N VAL A 251 13.34 -0.27 13.23
CA VAL A 251 14.32 -1.28 13.63
C VAL A 251 13.77 -2.70 13.49
N ALA A 252 12.54 -2.94 13.94
CA ALA A 252 11.91 -4.26 13.79
C ALA A 252 11.74 -4.64 12.31
N MET A 253 11.32 -3.70 11.48
CA MET A 253 11.14 -3.88 10.03
C MET A 253 12.45 -4.27 9.35
N HIS A 254 13.52 -3.49 9.54
CA HIS A 254 14.82 -3.77 8.94
C HIS A 254 15.42 -5.08 9.47
N TYR A 255 15.35 -5.31 10.77
CA TYR A 255 15.83 -6.54 11.39
C TYR A 255 15.15 -7.77 10.78
N ASN A 256 13.81 -7.76 10.70
CA ASN A 256 13.06 -8.89 10.16
C ASN A 256 13.23 -9.06 8.64
N GLN A 257 13.62 -8.00 7.91
CA GLN A 257 13.94 -8.12 6.48
C GLN A 257 15.31 -8.77 6.26
N ILE A 258 16.31 -8.38 7.05
CA ILE A 258 17.71 -8.81 6.89
C ILE A 258 17.94 -10.20 7.50
N LEU A 259 17.26 -10.53 8.60
CA LEU A 259 17.52 -11.73 9.39
C LEU A 259 17.47 -13.05 8.60
N PRO A 260 16.46 -13.32 7.75
CA PRO A 260 16.39 -14.59 7.02
C PRO A 260 17.61 -14.83 6.13
N ASP A 261 18.14 -13.76 5.54
CA ASP A 261 19.28 -13.82 4.62
C ASP A 261 20.60 -13.96 5.36
N TYR A 262 20.73 -13.33 6.54
CA TYR A 262 21.80 -13.62 7.47
C TYR A 262 21.80 -15.10 7.89
N CYS A 263 20.65 -15.64 8.31
CA CYS A 263 20.52 -17.04 8.73
C CYS A 263 20.78 -18.03 7.60
N LYS A 264 20.54 -17.66 6.34
CA LYS A 264 20.95 -18.46 5.16
C LYS A 264 22.44 -18.35 4.84
N GLY A 265 23.15 -17.42 5.47
CA GLY A 265 24.57 -17.18 5.28
C GLY A 265 24.91 -16.33 4.06
N LEU A 266 23.92 -15.66 3.45
CA LEU A 266 24.08 -14.87 2.23
C LEU A 266 24.82 -13.54 2.47
N LEU A 267 24.84 -13.08 3.73
CA LEU A 267 25.51 -11.86 4.14
C LEU A 267 26.95 -12.09 4.65
N ASN A 268 27.38 -13.35 4.75
CA ASN A 268 28.70 -13.71 5.28
C ASN A 268 29.74 -13.83 4.16
N VAL A 269 30.84 -13.07 4.26
CA VAL A 269 32.01 -13.28 3.38
C VAL A 269 32.94 -14.30 4.01
N LEU A 270 33.25 -15.37 3.28
CA LEU A 270 34.28 -16.32 3.66
C LEU A 270 35.44 -16.27 2.67
N PRO A 271 36.46 -15.42 2.90
CA PRO A 271 37.69 -15.48 2.13
C PRO A 271 38.30 -16.89 2.26
N HIS A 272 38.43 -17.60 1.13
CA HIS A 272 39.00 -18.95 1.05
C HIS A 272 38.30 -20.02 1.92
N GLY A 273 37.04 -19.82 2.31
CA GLY A 273 36.25 -20.82 3.06
C GLY A 273 36.71 -21.07 4.50
N LYS A 274 37.64 -20.25 5.01
CA LYS A 274 38.11 -20.27 6.41
C LYS A 274 37.38 -19.20 7.21
N VAL A 275 37.09 -19.51 8.46
CA VAL A 275 36.49 -18.59 9.44
C VAL A 275 37.59 -18.26 10.44
N SER A 276 37.83 -16.98 10.68
CA SER A 276 38.77 -16.52 11.72
C SER A 276 38.13 -16.56 13.10
N ASP A 277 38.94 -16.60 14.16
CA ASP A 277 38.44 -16.54 15.55
C ASP A 277 37.61 -15.29 15.81
N GLN A 278 37.98 -14.15 15.21
CA GLN A 278 37.21 -12.91 15.29
C GLN A 278 35.80 -13.07 14.70
N GLN A 279 35.68 -13.77 13.56
CA GLN A 279 34.38 -14.05 12.95
C GLN A 279 33.55 -15.02 13.79
N PHE A 280 34.16 -16.02 14.42
CA PHE A 280 33.44 -16.89 15.36
C PHE A 280 32.86 -16.08 16.53
N HIS A 281 33.64 -15.20 17.13
CA HIS A 281 33.16 -14.30 18.19
C HIS A 281 32.00 -13.42 17.73
N GLN A 282 32.10 -12.85 16.52
CA GLN A 282 31.04 -12.01 16.00
C GLN A 282 29.76 -12.80 15.72
N ILE A 283 29.85 -13.98 15.09
CA ILE A 283 28.68 -14.84 14.83
C ILE A 283 28.02 -15.23 16.16
N SER A 284 28.81 -15.54 17.19
CA SER A 284 28.29 -15.82 18.54
C SER A 284 27.60 -14.61 19.17
N LYS A 285 28.16 -13.40 19.00
CA LYS A 285 27.51 -12.16 19.44
C LYS A 285 26.18 -11.91 18.73
N LEU A 286 26.15 -12.08 17.40
CA LEU A 286 24.92 -11.95 16.59
C LEU A 286 23.87 -12.99 16.99
N ALA A 287 24.27 -14.22 17.31
CA ALA A 287 23.35 -15.25 17.81
C ALA A 287 22.78 -14.89 19.20
N ALA A 288 23.60 -14.34 20.11
CA ALA A 288 23.12 -13.84 21.40
C ALA A 288 22.11 -12.68 21.24
N LEU A 289 22.39 -11.74 20.34
CA LEU A 289 21.49 -10.63 20.03
C LEU A 289 20.17 -11.11 19.42
N GLN A 290 20.18 -12.11 18.54
CA GLN A 290 18.96 -12.73 18.00
C GLN A 290 18.11 -13.37 19.11
N HIS A 291 18.75 -14.09 20.04
CA HIS A 291 18.05 -14.72 21.17
C HIS A 291 17.39 -13.66 22.06
N ARG A 292 18.13 -12.60 22.39
CA ARG A 292 17.59 -11.47 23.17
C ARG A 292 16.51 -10.70 22.42
N ALA A 293 16.59 -10.59 21.09
CA ALA A 293 15.57 -9.96 20.25
C ALA A 293 14.23 -10.73 20.22
N LYS A 294 14.22 -12.02 20.58
CA LYS A 294 13.01 -12.83 20.86
C LYS A 294 12.49 -12.65 22.29
N ASP A 295 13.07 -11.72 23.05
CA ASP A 295 12.82 -11.45 24.47
C ASP A 295 13.19 -12.62 25.41
N ILE A 296 14.12 -13.48 24.99
CA ILE A 296 14.57 -14.62 25.80
C ILE A 296 15.86 -14.25 26.52
N VAL A 297 15.93 -14.58 27.82
CA VAL A 297 17.04 -14.21 28.73
C VAL A 297 17.91 -15.43 29.09
N PHE A 298 17.38 -16.63 28.88
CA PHE A 298 18.09 -17.88 29.15
C PHE A 298 19.20 -18.14 28.14
N ILE A 299 20.02 -19.14 28.40
CA ILE A 299 21.07 -19.55 27.46
C ILE A 299 20.40 -20.33 26.32
N PRO A 300 20.67 -20.00 25.05
CA PRO A 300 20.10 -20.72 23.92
C PRO A 300 20.59 -22.17 23.86
N SER A 301 19.66 -23.05 23.53
CA SER A 301 19.94 -24.46 23.22
C SER A 301 20.72 -24.61 21.90
N ILE A 302 21.35 -25.76 21.71
CA ILE A 302 22.02 -26.11 20.44
C ILE A 302 21.06 -26.03 19.25
N HIS A 303 19.79 -26.41 19.46
CA HIS A 303 18.75 -26.31 18.44
C HIS A 303 18.50 -24.85 18.02
N GLU A 304 18.29 -23.95 18.99
CA GLU A 304 18.11 -22.53 18.71
C GLU A 304 19.33 -21.90 18.03
N LEU A 305 20.54 -22.27 18.45
CA LEU A 305 21.76 -21.80 17.81
C LEU A 305 21.87 -22.25 16.34
N SER A 306 21.34 -23.43 16.01
CA SER A 306 21.30 -23.91 14.62
C SER A 306 20.32 -23.14 13.73
N GLU A 307 19.36 -22.42 14.32
CA GLU A 307 18.47 -21.49 13.60
C GLU A 307 19.10 -20.09 13.45
N TYR A 308 19.90 -19.67 14.44
CA TYR A 308 20.53 -18.34 14.45
C TYR A 308 21.80 -18.25 13.59
N ILE A 309 22.44 -19.39 13.32
CA ILE A 309 23.73 -19.47 12.63
C ILE A 309 23.54 -20.29 11.36
N ALA A 310 23.99 -19.75 10.23
CA ALA A 310 23.89 -20.44 8.95
C ALA A 310 24.55 -21.83 9.00
N THR A 311 23.84 -22.85 8.48
CA THR A 311 24.27 -24.26 8.50
C THR A 311 25.73 -24.49 8.07
N PRO A 312 26.27 -23.83 7.02
CA PRO A 312 27.67 -24.00 6.63
C PRO A 312 28.66 -23.50 7.68
N LEU A 313 28.31 -22.45 8.42
CA LEU A 313 29.12 -21.85 9.49
C LEU A 313 29.00 -22.63 10.78
N PHE A 314 27.79 -23.07 11.12
CA PHE A 314 27.52 -23.83 12.33
C PHE A 314 28.38 -25.10 12.40
N LYS A 315 28.63 -25.75 11.24
CA LYS A 315 29.47 -26.94 11.10
C LYS A 315 30.99 -26.69 11.22
N LYS A 316 31.45 -25.44 11.27
CA LYS A 316 32.88 -25.10 11.32
C LYS A 316 33.51 -25.31 12.70
N GLN A 317 32.70 -25.44 13.75
CA GLN A 317 33.16 -25.79 15.09
C GLN A 317 32.14 -26.67 15.82
N PRO A 318 32.54 -27.45 16.84
CA PRO A 318 31.63 -28.25 17.65
C PRO A 318 30.51 -27.42 18.27
N PRO A 319 29.25 -27.92 18.33
CA PRO A 319 28.12 -27.19 18.92
C PRO A 319 28.36 -26.68 20.34
N GLN A 320 29.12 -27.42 21.15
CA GLN A 320 29.45 -26.99 22.53
C GLN A 320 30.34 -25.74 22.58
N GLN A 321 31.20 -25.55 21.57
CA GLN A 321 32.00 -24.33 21.47
C GLN A 321 31.11 -23.12 21.15
N TRP A 322 30.12 -23.28 20.26
CA TRP A 322 29.10 -22.25 20.01
C TRP A 322 28.34 -21.87 21.28
N VAL A 323 27.85 -22.86 22.05
CA VAL A 323 27.14 -22.61 23.31
C VAL A 323 28.03 -21.82 24.28
N THR A 324 29.30 -22.20 24.41
CA THR A 324 30.24 -21.52 25.32
C THR A 324 30.44 -20.06 24.92
N MET A 325 30.70 -19.79 23.64
CA MET A 325 30.92 -18.42 23.15
C MET A 325 29.64 -17.57 23.23
N VAL A 326 28.48 -18.14 22.90
CA VAL A 326 27.20 -17.41 22.99
C VAL A 326 26.85 -17.13 24.44
N THR A 327 27.12 -18.05 25.37
CA THR A 327 26.90 -17.84 26.81
C THR A 327 27.69 -16.63 27.32
N GLN A 328 28.94 -16.46 26.88
CA GLN A 328 29.75 -15.29 27.24
C GLN A 328 29.12 -13.98 26.74
N HIS A 329 28.61 -13.95 25.50
CA HIS A 329 27.94 -12.78 24.96
C HIS A 329 26.55 -12.55 25.55
N MET A 330 25.83 -13.60 25.96
CA MET A 330 24.53 -13.48 26.64
C MET A 330 24.62 -12.67 27.93
N GLN A 331 25.70 -12.80 28.70
CA GLN A 331 25.94 -11.98 29.89
C GLN A 331 26.04 -10.48 29.57
N GLN A 332 26.55 -10.13 28.38
CA GLN A 332 26.69 -8.75 27.93
C GLN A 332 25.36 -8.18 27.41
N VAL A 333 24.56 -8.99 26.73
CA VAL A 333 23.29 -8.55 26.11
C VAL A 333 22.07 -8.72 27.02
N GLN A 334 22.22 -9.33 28.20
CA GLN A 334 21.13 -9.59 29.14
C GLN A 334 20.35 -8.33 29.54
N SER A 335 21.05 -7.19 29.67
CA SER A 335 20.45 -5.90 30.05
C SER A 335 19.67 -5.21 28.94
N LEU A 336 19.84 -5.64 27.69
CA LEU A 336 19.18 -5.02 26.54
C LEU A 336 17.68 -5.37 26.53
N ASN A 337 16.86 -4.51 25.97
CA ASN A 337 15.50 -4.87 25.56
C ASN A 337 15.49 -5.41 24.10
N PRO A 338 14.38 -6.00 23.62
CA PRO A 338 14.31 -6.54 22.26
C PRO A 338 14.63 -5.51 21.16
N HIS A 339 14.19 -4.26 21.30
CA HIS A 339 14.51 -3.17 20.37
C HIS A 339 16.02 -2.90 20.31
N GLN A 340 16.67 -2.74 21.46
CA GLN A 340 18.10 -2.52 21.56
C GLN A 340 18.91 -3.69 21.01
N ALA A 341 18.46 -4.93 21.24
CA ALA A 341 19.10 -6.13 20.70
C ALA A 341 19.03 -6.15 19.16
N ARG A 342 17.86 -5.83 18.56
CA ARG A 342 17.70 -5.71 17.10
C ARG A 342 18.55 -4.58 16.53
N ALA A 343 18.57 -3.42 17.19
CA ALA A 343 19.38 -2.27 16.77
C ALA A 343 20.88 -2.59 16.78
N GLN A 344 21.37 -3.23 17.85
CA GLN A 344 22.77 -3.66 17.92
C GLN A 344 23.09 -4.73 16.87
N PHE A 345 22.18 -5.69 16.61
CA PHE A 345 22.37 -6.67 15.55
C PHE A 345 22.56 -5.99 14.18
N LEU A 346 21.69 -5.03 13.85
CA LEU A 346 21.77 -4.28 12.60
C LEU A 346 23.04 -3.41 12.51
N GLY A 347 23.47 -2.82 13.62
CA GLY A 347 24.72 -2.06 13.72
C GLY A 347 25.96 -2.94 13.45
N GLU A 348 26.00 -4.15 14.01
CA GLU A 348 27.11 -5.09 13.76
C GLU A 348 27.13 -5.58 12.31
N MET A 349 25.95 -5.78 11.70
CA MET A 349 25.82 -6.20 10.30
C MET A 349 26.24 -5.11 9.30
N THR A 350 26.03 -3.83 9.63
CA THR A 350 26.41 -2.72 8.75
C THR A 350 27.93 -2.48 8.73
N VAL A 351 28.60 -2.63 9.88
CA VAL A 351 30.05 -2.44 10.00
C VAL A 351 30.85 -3.55 9.28
N HIS A 352 30.36 -4.80 9.29
CA HIS A 352 31.18 -5.94 8.86
C HIS A 352 31.33 -6.13 7.35
N VAL A 353 30.60 -5.37 6.54
CA VAL A 353 30.67 -5.46 5.06
C VAL A 353 31.49 -4.32 4.45
N GLU A 354 31.95 -3.35 5.25
CA GLU A 354 32.85 -2.27 4.79
C GLU A 354 34.23 -2.79 4.33
N GLY A 355 34.65 -3.98 4.80
CA GLY A 355 35.88 -4.65 4.34
C GLY A 355 35.82 -5.26 2.93
N GLY A 356 34.68 -5.16 2.23
CA GLY A 356 34.51 -5.70 0.88
C GLY A 356 33.18 -5.29 0.27
N GLY A 357 33.06 -4.02 -0.13
CA GLY A 357 31.90 -3.44 -0.81
C GLY A 357 30.69 -3.31 0.11
N THR A 358 30.47 -2.09 0.64
CA THR A 358 29.34 -1.63 1.49
C THR A 358 28.15 -2.59 1.60
N ALA A 359 27.75 -2.96 2.83
CA ALA A 359 26.59 -3.83 3.16
C ALA A 359 25.35 -3.49 2.34
N GLU A 360 25.17 -2.20 2.15
CA GLU A 360 24.16 -1.52 1.35
C GLU A 360 24.08 -2.01 -0.10
N LYS A 361 25.21 -2.26 -0.76
CA LYS A 361 25.25 -2.80 -2.12
C LYS A 361 24.74 -4.23 -2.17
N ARG A 362 25.10 -5.07 -1.20
CA ARG A 362 24.65 -6.47 -1.19
C ARG A 362 23.19 -6.62 -0.78
N LEU A 363 22.74 -5.84 0.19
CA LEU A 363 21.32 -5.80 0.52
C LEU A 363 20.50 -5.33 -0.69
N THR A 364 21.00 -4.35 -1.44
CA THR A 364 20.36 -3.91 -2.69
C THR A 364 20.40 -5.01 -3.77
N GLU A 365 21.50 -5.75 -3.93
CA GLU A 365 21.62 -6.87 -4.88
C GLU A 365 20.70 -8.06 -4.54
N MET A 366 20.48 -8.30 -3.24
CA MET A 366 19.64 -9.40 -2.76
C MET A 366 18.13 -9.13 -2.88
N ASP A 367 17.73 -7.86 -2.74
CA ASP A 367 16.33 -7.44 -2.89
C ASP A 367 15.91 -7.23 -4.37
N THR A 368 16.80 -7.45 -5.35
CA THR A 368 16.56 -7.21 -6.79
C THR A 368 15.73 -8.27 -7.54
N PHE A 369 14.88 -9.06 -6.87
CA PHE A 369 14.05 -10.09 -7.50
C PHE A 369 12.55 -9.77 -7.49
#